data_AF-A0A957DK14-F1
#
_entry.id   AF-A0A957DK14-F1
#
_cell.length_a   1.000
_cell.length_b   1.000
_cell.length_c   1.000
_cell.angle_alpha   90.00
_cell.angle_beta   90.00
_cell.angle_gamma   90.00
#
_symmetry.space_group_name_H-M   'P 1'
#
loop_
_entity.id
_entity.type
_entity.pdbx_description
1 polymer ?
#
loop_
_entity_poly.entity_id
_entity_poly.type
_entity_poly.pdbx_seq_one_letter_code
_entity_poly.pdbx_strand_id
1 'polypeptide(L)'
;TSAEPEHLVAQFGPIFDRVLVDAPCSGEGMFRKSGPFDWSEGMVLACSRRQTAVLHTAAHLVKPGGRLVYATCTFSPEEDEAVIAHFLREFSQFELIDPPRFAGFAAGRPSWVEADLADDNLQKCVRLWPHQFLGEGHFVAVMQQIEHDKPQGLRKPLGFTPPGKKELAVWRAFADEVLQAKFDEERLLLANGRLYLLPELALETGKLHLIRYGLLLGEIRKGYFRPDHALALALQPDEAADCVNFAADSDEIAAYWQGLDFPSAGPDGWLLVLVDGFALGWGKRVNGRLKNHYPRGLRRNRDWRVEIS
;
A
#
# COMPACT_ATOMS: atom_id res chain seq x y z
N THR A 1 4.58 -6.38 6.45
CA THR A 1 5.56 -6.65 7.53
C THR A 1 5.92 -5.34 8.20
N SER A 2 6.59 -5.41 9.36
CA SER A 2 7.37 -4.29 9.91
C SER A 2 8.76 -4.82 10.22
N ALA A 3 9.74 -4.43 9.41
CA ALA A 3 11.11 -4.90 9.54
C ALA A 3 12.05 -3.91 8.85
N GLU A 4 13.27 -3.82 9.35
CA GLU A 4 14.37 -3.12 8.68
C GLU A 4 14.68 -3.76 7.31
N PRO A 5 15.10 -2.98 6.30
CA PRO A 5 15.39 -3.49 4.96
C PRO A 5 16.37 -4.67 4.92
N GLU A 6 17.36 -4.70 5.83
CA GLU A 6 18.38 -5.76 5.89
C GLU A 6 17.76 -7.11 6.22
N HIS A 7 16.74 -7.13 7.09
CA HIS A 7 16.01 -8.35 7.39
C HIS A 7 15.16 -8.83 6.21
N LEU A 8 14.67 -7.91 5.37
CA LEU A 8 14.00 -8.27 4.13
C LEU A 8 14.98 -8.92 3.16
N VAL A 9 16.18 -8.36 3.00
CA VAL A 9 17.23 -8.94 2.13
C VAL A 9 17.64 -10.32 2.63
N ALA A 10 17.89 -10.46 3.94
CA ALA A 10 18.27 -11.74 4.52
C ALA A 10 17.20 -12.83 4.34
N GLN A 11 15.92 -12.45 4.37
CA GLN A 11 14.81 -13.39 4.19
C GLN A 11 14.52 -13.72 2.72
N PHE A 12 14.54 -12.70 1.86
CA PHE A 12 13.98 -12.79 0.53
C PHE A 12 15.04 -12.87 -0.57
N GLY A 13 16.17 -12.18 -0.42
CA GLY A 13 17.12 -11.98 -1.51
C GLY A 13 16.48 -11.34 -2.75
N PRO A 14 17.07 -11.53 -3.94
CA PRO A 14 16.65 -10.85 -5.17
C PRO A 14 15.44 -11.53 -5.82
N ILE A 15 14.24 -11.36 -5.23
CA ILE A 15 13.00 -12.04 -5.66
C ILE A 15 11.89 -11.09 -6.11
N PHE A 16 12.11 -9.78 -6.02
CA PHE A 16 11.12 -8.79 -6.41
C PHE A 16 11.39 -8.31 -7.84
N ASP A 17 10.34 -8.34 -8.65
CA ASP A 17 10.39 -7.85 -10.03
C ASP A 17 10.50 -6.32 -10.04
N ARG A 18 9.94 -5.66 -9.01
CA ARG A 18 9.95 -4.21 -8.82
C ARG A 18 10.15 -3.91 -7.34
N VAL A 19 11.04 -2.98 -7.02
CA VAL A 19 11.29 -2.46 -5.68
C VAL A 19 11.17 -0.94 -5.74
N LEU A 20 10.44 -0.34 -4.79
CA LEU A 20 10.31 1.10 -4.65
C LEU A 20 10.96 1.54 -3.33
N VAL A 21 11.85 2.51 -3.42
CA VAL A 21 12.43 3.24 -2.31
C VAL A 21 11.90 4.67 -2.39
N ASP A 22 10.77 4.91 -1.73
CA ASP A 22 10.32 6.26 -1.40
C ASP A 22 11.04 6.68 -0.12
N ALA A 23 12.11 7.45 -0.29
CA ALA A 23 13.13 7.58 0.72
C ALA A 23 12.81 8.71 1.72
N PRO A 24 13.07 8.51 3.03
CA PRO A 24 12.97 9.60 3.98
C PRO A 24 13.96 10.70 3.59
N CYS A 25 13.45 11.91 3.35
CA CYS A 25 14.22 13.05 2.86
C CYS A 25 13.99 14.30 3.71
N SER A 26 14.70 15.38 3.40
CA SER A 26 14.53 16.68 4.07
C SER A 26 13.16 17.33 3.81
N GLY A 27 12.42 16.84 2.81
CA GLY A 27 11.00 17.16 2.62
C GLY A 27 10.73 18.58 2.12
N GLU A 28 11.65 19.18 1.37
CA GLU A 28 11.50 20.55 0.85
C GLU A 28 10.23 20.75 0.01
N GLY A 29 9.79 19.72 -0.71
CA GLY A 29 8.53 19.73 -1.45
C GLY A 29 7.31 19.93 -0.55
N MET A 30 7.38 19.54 0.72
CA MET A 30 6.29 19.69 1.67
C MET A 30 6.13 21.11 2.23
N PHE A 31 7.09 22.01 1.98
CA PHE A 31 7.07 23.37 2.54
C PHE A 31 5.81 24.15 2.19
N ARG A 32 5.30 23.99 0.96
CA ARG A 32 4.08 24.69 0.53
C ARG A 32 2.83 24.21 1.26
N LYS A 33 2.75 22.92 1.60
CA LYS A 33 1.58 22.29 2.23
C LYS A 33 1.61 22.36 3.77
N SER A 34 2.78 22.20 4.37
CA SER A 34 2.92 21.98 5.81
C SER A 34 3.94 22.89 6.49
N GLY A 35 4.57 23.80 5.74
CA GLY A 35 5.68 24.63 6.23
C GLY A 35 6.99 23.84 6.35
N PRO A 36 8.12 24.54 6.57
CA PRO A 36 9.40 23.89 6.84
C PRO A 36 9.40 23.30 8.25
N PHE A 37 9.74 22.02 8.37
CA PHE A 37 9.94 21.36 9.66
C PHE A 37 11.42 20.99 9.82
N ASP A 38 12.11 21.63 10.77
CA ASP A 38 13.49 21.32 11.17
C ASP A 38 14.53 21.22 10.03
N TRP A 39 14.31 21.93 8.92
CA TRP A 39 15.20 21.91 7.77
C TRP A 39 16.56 22.56 8.07
N SER A 40 17.64 21.89 7.66
CA SER A 40 19.01 22.41 7.69
C SER A 40 19.89 21.63 6.69
N GLU A 41 21.00 22.23 6.26
CA GLU A 41 22.01 21.54 5.44
C GLU A 41 22.52 20.25 6.12
N GLY A 42 22.68 20.29 7.45
CA GLY A 42 23.04 19.12 8.24
C GLY A 42 22.01 17.99 8.14
N MET A 43 20.72 18.33 8.05
CA MET A 43 19.65 17.35 7.84
C MET A 43 19.66 16.78 6.43
N VAL A 44 19.85 17.61 5.39
CA VAL A 44 20.00 17.17 4.00
C VAL A 44 21.11 16.11 3.89
N LEU A 45 22.29 16.39 4.45
CA LEU A 45 23.42 15.45 4.45
C LEU A 45 23.14 14.18 5.28
N ALA A 46 22.40 14.29 6.39
CA ALA A 46 22.00 13.13 7.18
C ALA A 46 21.00 12.24 6.42
N CYS A 47 20.04 12.84 5.72
CA CYS A 47 19.07 12.16 4.86
C CYS A 47 19.77 11.49 3.68
N SER A 48 20.65 12.19 2.96
CA SER A 48 21.46 11.62 1.86
C SER A 48 22.19 10.35 2.27
N ARG A 49 22.91 10.37 3.42
CA ARG A 49 23.58 9.16 3.95
C ARG A 49 22.63 8.01 4.24
N ARG A 50 21.45 8.31 4.82
CA ARG A 50 20.42 7.30 5.10
C ARG A 50 19.83 6.73 3.82
N GLN A 51 19.54 7.59 2.83
CA GLN A 51 19.01 7.22 1.53
C GLN A 51 19.95 6.28 0.80
N THR A 52 21.26 6.59 0.77
CA THR A 52 22.29 5.71 0.22
C THR A 52 22.25 4.33 0.86
N ALA A 53 22.25 4.26 2.20
CA ALA A 53 22.19 2.98 2.91
C ALA A 53 20.92 2.17 2.56
N VAL A 54 19.75 2.82 2.57
CA VAL A 54 18.47 2.16 2.23
C VAL A 54 18.46 1.68 0.79
N LEU A 55 18.93 2.50 -0.16
CA LEU A 55 18.96 2.18 -1.57
C LEU A 55 19.90 1.01 -1.86
N HIS A 56 21.07 0.97 -1.21
CA HIS A 56 22.03 -0.13 -1.35
C HIS A 56 21.44 -1.43 -0.83
N THR A 57 20.78 -1.41 0.33
CA THR A 57 20.10 -2.60 0.85
C THR A 57 18.97 -3.03 -0.10
N ALA A 58 18.16 -2.09 -0.60
CA ALA A 58 17.04 -2.38 -1.49
C ALA A 58 17.46 -2.99 -2.83
N ALA A 59 18.64 -2.65 -3.37
CA ALA A 59 19.16 -3.22 -4.61
C ALA A 59 19.28 -4.76 -4.56
N HIS A 60 19.58 -5.32 -3.39
CA HIS A 60 19.70 -6.76 -3.18
C HIS A 60 18.35 -7.51 -3.16
N LEU A 61 17.23 -6.78 -3.18
CA LEU A 61 15.88 -7.34 -3.31
C LEU A 61 15.43 -7.48 -4.77
N VAL A 62 16.13 -6.82 -5.69
CA VAL A 62 15.74 -6.74 -7.10
C VAL A 62 16.25 -7.97 -7.84
N LYS A 63 15.34 -8.68 -8.51
CA LYS A 63 15.70 -9.80 -9.39
C LYS A 63 16.61 -9.37 -10.54
N PRO A 64 17.36 -10.32 -11.12
CA PRO A 64 17.79 -10.29 -12.52
C PRO A 64 16.69 -9.75 -13.46
N GLY A 65 16.93 -8.64 -14.14
CA GLY A 65 15.92 -8.00 -15.01
C GLY A 65 14.78 -7.26 -14.28
N GLY A 66 14.88 -7.06 -12.96
CA GLY A 66 13.95 -6.28 -12.16
C GLY A 66 14.23 -4.77 -12.16
N ARG A 67 13.31 -3.96 -11.62
CA ARG A 67 13.49 -2.50 -11.50
C ARG A 67 13.56 -2.03 -10.06
N LEU A 68 14.43 -1.06 -9.83
CA LEU A 68 14.54 -0.29 -8.60
C LEU A 68 14.10 1.15 -8.89
N VAL A 69 13.07 1.63 -8.21
CA VAL A 69 12.63 3.02 -8.28
C VAL A 69 13.07 3.72 -7.03
N TYR A 70 13.78 4.84 -7.17
CA TYR A 70 14.11 5.75 -6.09
C TYR A 70 13.28 7.02 -6.24
N ALA A 71 12.70 7.50 -5.15
CA ALA A 71 11.94 8.73 -5.13
C ALA A 71 12.17 9.52 -3.84
N THR A 72 12.08 10.85 -3.96
CA THR A 72 12.11 11.79 -2.83
C THR A 72 11.05 12.88 -3.05
N CYS A 73 10.66 13.54 -1.97
CA CYS A 73 9.87 14.78 -2.00
C CYS A 73 10.70 16.00 -1.58
N THR A 74 11.99 16.02 -1.97
CA THR A 74 12.91 17.14 -1.76
C THR A 74 13.44 17.69 -3.09
N PHE A 75 14.16 18.81 -3.06
CA PHE A 75 14.80 19.37 -4.25
C PHE A 75 16.34 19.30 -4.20
N SER A 76 16.92 19.01 -3.03
CA SER A 76 18.36 19.03 -2.78
C SER A 76 19.12 18.02 -3.67
N PRO A 77 20.12 18.46 -4.45
CA PRO A 77 20.92 17.55 -5.28
C PRO A 77 21.64 16.45 -4.49
N GLU A 78 22.02 16.73 -3.25
CA GLU A 78 22.70 15.80 -2.35
C GLU A 78 21.85 14.57 -2.03
N GLU A 79 20.52 14.71 -2.03
CA GLU A 79 19.54 13.65 -1.78
C GLU A 79 19.04 13.01 -3.09
N ASP A 80 19.25 13.67 -4.22
CA ASP A 80 18.70 13.29 -5.52
C ASP A 80 19.79 12.75 -6.47
N GLU A 81 20.34 13.57 -7.38
CA GLU A 81 21.33 13.12 -8.36
C GLU A 81 22.59 12.56 -7.69
N ALA A 82 23.02 13.12 -6.56
CA ALA A 82 24.22 12.65 -5.88
C ALA A 82 24.04 11.22 -5.34
N VAL A 83 22.88 10.89 -4.76
CA VAL A 83 22.57 9.53 -4.30
C VAL A 83 22.58 8.55 -5.49
N ILE A 84 21.95 8.94 -6.61
CA ILE A 84 21.89 8.09 -7.81
C ILE A 84 23.27 7.90 -8.45
N ALA A 85 24.08 8.97 -8.55
CA ALA A 85 25.40 8.88 -9.15
C ALA A 85 26.33 7.98 -8.33
N HIS A 86 26.31 8.09 -6.99
CA HIS A 86 27.04 7.19 -6.11
C HIS A 86 26.56 5.75 -6.25
N PHE A 87 25.24 5.54 -6.28
CA PHE A 87 24.66 4.22 -6.44
C PHE A 87 25.12 3.54 -7.73
N LEU A 88 25.05 4.22 -8.88
CA LEU A 88 25.45 3.65 -10.18
C LEU A 88 26.96 3.37 -10.26
N ARG A 89 27.79 4.14 -9.55
CA ARG A 89 29.23 3.87 -9.43
C ARG A 89 29.50 2.56 -8.68
N GLU A 90 28.73 2.27 -7.64
CA GLU A 90 28.93 1.11 -6.76
C GLU A 90 28.19 -0.15 -7.25
N PHE A 91 27.06 0.03 -7.93
CA PHE A 91 26.19 -1.04 -8.41
C PHE A 91 26.17 -1.07 -9.94
N SER A 92 27.31 -1.46 -10.54
CA SER A 92 27.49 -1.56 -12.00
C SER A 92 26.50 -2.49 -12.73
N GLN A 93 25.80 -3.35 -11.99
CA GLN A 93 24.72 -4.20 -12.49
C GLN A 93 23.37 -3.48 -12.64
N PHE A 94 23.32 -2.17 -12.41
CA PHE A 94 22.15 -1.33 -12.63
C PHE A 94 22.45 -0.23 -13.65
N GLU A 95 21.45 0.09 -14.47
CA GLU A 95 21.49 1.23 -15.37
C GLU A 95 20.24 2.10 -15.21
N LEU A 96 20.34 3.41 -15.48
CA LEU A 96 19.18 4.29 -15.57
C LEU A 96 18.39 4.02 -16.84
N ILE A 97 17.07 3.87 -16.67
CA ILE A 97 16.12 3.83 -17.77
C ILE A 97 15.37 5.15 -17.84
N ASP A 98 15.13 5.65 -19.05
CA ASP A 98 14.32 6.84 -19.27
C ASP A 98 12.83 6.45 -19.15
N PRO A 99 12.10 6.93 -18.12
CA PRO A 99 10.69 6.63 -17.98
C PRO A 99 9.87 7.46 -19.00
N PRO A 100 8.60 7.08 -19.27
CA PRO A 100 7.70 7.92 -20.04
C PRO A 100 7.63 9.34 -19.46
N ARG A 101 7.82 10.35 -20.32
CA ARG A 101 7.81 11.77 -19.93
C ARG A 101 6.46 12.42 -20.21
N PHE A 102 6.00 13.21 -19.26
CA PHE A 102 4.78 14.00 -19.37
C PHE A 102 5.11 15.50 -19.31
N ALA A 103 4.17 16.35 -19.73
CA ALA A 103 4.33 17.79 -19.62
C ALA A 103 4.63 18.19 -18.16
N GLY A 104 5.66 19.02 -17.97
CA GLY A 104 6.14 19.44 -16.64
C GLY A 104 7.22 18.56 -16.03
N PHE A 105 7.60 17.44 -16.66
CA PHE A 105 8.69 16.59 -16.20
C PHE A 105 10.03 17.17 -16.67
N ALA A 106 10.82 17.70 -15.75
CA ALA A 106 12.18 18.15 -16.03
C ALA A 106 13.16 16.98 -15.93
N ALA A 107 14.27 17.06 -16.66
CA ALA A 107 15.38 16.12 -16.51
C ALA A 107 16.13 16.36 -15.20
N GLY A 108 16.75 15.31 -14.67
CA GLY A 108 17.83 15.43 -13.69
C GLY A 108 19.02 16.20 -14.27
N ARG A 109 19.88 16.70 -13.39
CA ARG A 109 20.95 17.64 -13.77
C ARG A 109 22.33 17.05 -13.47
N PRO A 110 23.02 16.49 -14.50
CA PRO A 110 24.37 15.94 -14.33
C PRO A 110 25.38 16.94 -13.73
N SER A 111 25.20 18.23 -13.97
CA SER A 111 26.07 19.29 -13.44
C SER A 111 25.87 19.58 -11.95
N TRP A 112 24.96 18.88 -11.26
CA TRP A 112 24.67 19.07 -9.84
C TRP A 112 25.36 18.06 -8.92
N VAL A 113 26.17 17.17 -9.49
CA VAL A 113 27.03 16.24 -8.74
C VAL A 113 28.49 16.61 -8.92
N GLU A 114 29.35 16.03 -8.08
CA GLU A 114 30.81 16.15 -8.22
C GLU A 114 31.28 15.71 -9.62
N ALA A 115 32.33 16.35 -10.13
CA ALA A 115 32.76 16.18 -11.53
C ALA A 115 33.18 14.75 -11.89
N ASP A 116 33.66 13.96 -10.92
CA ASP A 116 34.02 12.54 -11.10
C ASP A 116 32.80 11.61 -11.16
N LEU A 117 31.63 12.10 -10.75
CA LEU A 117 30.35 11.41 -10.73
C LEU A 117 29.37 11.88 -11.80
N ALA A 118 29.71 12.97 -12.51
CA ALA A 118 28.86 13.54 -13.55
C ALA A 118 28.74 12.56 -14.73
N ASP A 119 27.51 12.12 -15.01
CA ASP A 119 27.15 11.29 -16.15
C ASP A 119 25.88 11.87 -16.80
N ASP A 120 25.89 12.06 -18.13
CA ASP A 120 24.74 12.51 -18.90
C ASP A 120 23.51 11.59 -18.73
N ASN A 121 23.70 10.32 -18.36
CA ASN A 121 22.62 9.41 -18.01
C ASN A 121 21.74 9.94 -16.86
N LEU A 122 22.25 10.81 -15.97
CA LEU A 122 21.44 11.42 -14.90
C LEU A 122 20.30 12.28 -15.45
N GLN A 123 20.34 12.69 -16.73
CA GLN A 123 19.21 13.36 -17.39
C GLN A 123 17.96 12.46 -17.50
N LYS A 124 18.12 11.13 -17.42
CA LYS A 124 17.01 10.16 -17.39
C LYS A 124 16.23 10.19 -16.08
N CYS A 125 16.79 10.76 -15.02
CA CYS A 125 16.05 11.07 -13.81
C CYS A 125 14.99 12.15 -14.10
N VAL A 126 13.93 12.16 -13.30
CA VAL A 126 12.82 13.10 -13.44
C VAL A 126 12.79 14.01 -12.22
N ARG A 127 12.73 15.31 -12.47
CA ARG A 127 12.39 16.34 -11.47
C ARG A 127 11.01 16.91 -11.78
N LEU A 128 10.17 16.95 -10.75
CA LEU A 128 8.88 17.62 -10.77
C LEU A 128 9.02 18.91 -9.97
N TRP A 129 8.94 20.03 -10.68
CA TRP A 129 9.01 21.35 -10.05
C TRP A 129 7.62 21.93 -9.86
N PRO A 130 7.30 22.53 -8.70
CA PRO A 130 5.97 23.10 -8.43
C PRO A 130 5.60 24.28 -9.35
N HIS A 131 6.58 24.89 -10.03
CA HIS A 131 6.36 25.95 -11.02
C HIS A 131 6.22 25.44 -12.47
N GLN A 132 6.41 24.14 -12.71
CA GLN A 132 6.31 23.51 -14.03
C GLN A 132 5.26 22.39 -14.08
N PHE A 133 4.85 21.91 -12.91
CA PHE A 133 3.92 20.80 -12.72
C PHE A 133 2.93 21.14 -11.60
N LEU A 134 1.67 20.73 -11.75
CA LEU A 134 0.63 20.87 -10.72
C LEU A 134 0.83 19.82 -9.62
N GLY A 135 1.76 20.10 -8.72
CA GLY A 135 2.09 19.27 -7.55
C GLY A 135 3.05 19.98 -6.62
N GLU A 136 3.40 19.34 -5.51
CA GLU A 136 4.30 19.90 -4.48
C GLU A 136 5.77 19.89 -4.94
N GLY A 137 6.16 18.84 -5.65
CA GLY A 137 7.50 18.63 -6.19
C GLY A 137 8.13 17.32 -5.70
N HIS A 138 8.85 16.63 -6.58
CA HIS A 138 9.41 15.28 -6.36
C HIS A 138 10.61 15.03 -7.28
N PHE A 139 11.47 14.10 -6.88
CA PHE A 139 12.49 13.50 -7.75
C PHE A 139 12.20 12.01 -7.92
N VAL A 140 12.46 11.47 -9.12
CA VAL A 140 12.32 10.05 -9.43
C VAL A 140 13.47 9.57 -10.29
N ALA A 141 14.07 8.45 -9.92
CA ALA A 141 15.02 7.71 -10.75
C ALA A 141 14.55 6.26 -10.90
N VAL A 142 14.57 5.74 -12.13
CA VAL A 142 14.23 4.34 -12.40
C VAL A 142 15.46 3.64 -12.90
N MET A 143 15.89 2.61 -12.16
CA MET A 143 17.05 1.81 -12.49
C MET A 143 16.62 0.38 -12.83
N GLN A 144 17.25 -0.20 -13.83
CA GLN A 144 17.01 -1.56 -14.29
C GLN A 144 18.23 -2.40 -13.94
N GLN A 145 18.00 -3.51 -13.24
CA GLN A 145 19.05 -4.49 -13.01
C GLN A 145 19.29 -5.23 -14.34
N ILE A 146 20.54 -5.21 -14.85
CA ILE A 146 20.91 -5.66 -16.20
C ILE A 146 21.59 -7.03 -16.25
N GLU A 147 21.99 -7.59 -15.12
CA GLU A 147 22.55 -8.95 -15.11
C GLU A 147 21.46 -9.97 -15.43
N HIS A 148 21.78 -10.89 -16.35
CA HIS A 148 20.90 -11.97 -16.78
C HIS A 148 21.13 -13.27 -16.02
N ASP A 149 21.80 -13.21 -14.86
CA ASP A 149 22.05 -14.40 -14.07
C ASP A 149 20.71 -15.08 -13.74
N LYS A 150 20.68 -16.41 -13.79
CA LYS A 150 19.42 -17.13 -13.60
C LYS A 150 18.87 -16.75 -12.23
N PRO A 151 17.62 -16.26 -12.13
CA PRO A 151 17.02 -16.00 -10.83
C PRO A 151 17.14 -17.27 -9.98
N GLN A 152 17.67 -17.12 -8.76
CA GLN A 152 17.81 -18.27 -7.87
C GLN A 152 16.43 -18.92 -7.67
N GLY A 153 16.41 -20.25 -7.74
CA GLY A 153 15.22 -21.05 -7.93
C GLY A 153 14.14 -20.88 -6.84
N LEU A 154 12.90 -21.02 -7.30
CA LEU A 154 11.62 -21.23 -6.60
C LEU A 154 11.49 -20.75 -5.14
N ARG A 155 10.74 -19.66 -5.03
CA ARG A 155 9.91 -19.22 -3.90
C ARG A 155 9.39 -20.40 -3.09
N LYS A 156 9.75 -20.49 -1.80
CA LYS A 156 8.97 -21.33 -0.89
C LYS A 156 7.62 -20.62 -0.68
N PRO A 157 6.49 -21.23 -1.05
CA PRO A 157 5.19 -20.68 -0.70
C PRO A 157 5.13 -20.55 0.82
N LEU A 158 4.38 -19.57 1.31
CA LEU A 158 4.17 -19.40 2.73
C LEU A 158 3.64 -20.70 3.33
N GLY A 159 4.32 -21.26 4.33
CA GLY A 159 3.73 -22.30 5.16
C GLY A 159 2.65 -21.67 6.05
N PHE A 160 1.39 -22.05 5.87
CA PHE A 160 0.30 -21.51 6.68
C PHE A 160 -0.65 -22.60 7.17
N THR A 161 -1.38 -22.28 8.23
CA THR A 161 -2.41 -23.16 8.78
C THR A 161 -3.72 -22.88 8.05
N PRO A 162 -4.21 -23.80 7.20
CA PRO A 162 -5.53 -23.66 6.60
C PRO A 162 -6.61 -23.80 7.69
N PRO A 163 -7.80 -23.20 7.49
CA PRO A 163 -8.94 -23.45 8.37
C PRO A 163 -9.33 -24.93 8.39
N GLY A 164 -9.74 -25.44 9.55
CA GLY A 164 -10.28 -26.78 9.68
C GLY A 164 -11.68 -26.91 9.07
N LYS A 165 -12.21 -28.14 9.01
CA LYS A 165 -13.54 -28.42 8.42
C LYS A 165 -14.68 -27.63 9.07
N LYS A 166 -14.63 -27.42 10.39
CA LYS A 166 -15.66 -26.68 11.13
C LYS A 166 -15.61 -25.19 10.82
N GLU A 167 -14.40 -24.65 10.77
CA GLU A 167 -14.12 -23.26 10.44
C GLU A 167 -14.51 -22.94 9.00
N LEU A 168 -14.18 -23.83 8.05
CA LEU A 168 -14.61 -23.73 6.66
C LEU A 168 -16.13 -23.79 6.52
N ALA A 169 -16.83 -24.64 7.27
CA ALA A 169 -18.29 -24.68 7.24
C ALA A 169 -18.91 -23.35 7.72
N VAL A 170 -18.34 -22.73 8.75
CA VAL A 170 -18.79 -21.41 9.24
C VAL A 170 -18.52 -20.30 8.22
N TRP A 171 -17.37 -20.33 7.54
CA TRP A 171 -17.05 -19.42 6.46
C TRP A 171 -18.00 -19.58 5.26
N ARG A 172 -18.17 -20.81 4.77
CA ARG A 172 -19.04 -21.12 3.62
C ARG A 172 -20.48 -20.72 3.88
N ALA A 173 -21.01 -21.00 5.07
CA ALA A 173 -22.37 -20.59 5.43
C ALA A 173 -22.56 -19.06 5.32
N PHE A 174 -21.56 -18.27 5.73
CA PHE A 174 -21.59 -16.82 5.53
C PHE A 174 -21.42 -16.43 4.07
N ALA A 175 -20.45 -17.02 3.37
CA ALA A 175 -20.16 -16.68 1.98
C ALA A 175 -21.35 -16.97 1.07
N ASP A 176 -21.98 -18.14 1.21
CA ASP A 176 -23.15 -18.55 0.42
C ASP A 176 -24.37 -17.64 0.65
N GLU A 177 -24.51 -17.10 1.87
CA GLU A 177 -25.62 -16.19 2.23
C GLU A 177 -25.36 -14.75 1.77
N VAL A 178 -24.12 -14.27 1.89
CA VAL A 178 -23.81 -12.82 1.87
C VAL A 178 -23.01 -12.40 0.63
N LEU A 179 -22.27 -13.31 -0.01
CA LEU A 179 -21.30 -13.00 -1.05
C LEU A 179 -21.70 -13.62 -2.40
N GLN A 180 -21.59 -12.84 -3.45
CA GLN A 180 -21.60 -13.32 -4.84
C GLN A 180 -20.16 -13.50 -5.37
N ALA A 181 -19.18 -12.80 -4.79
CA ALA A 181 -17.76 -13.00 -5.08
C ALA A 181 -17.28 -14.41 -4.69
N LYS A 182 -16.39 -14.95 -5.51
CA LYS A 182 -15.73 -16.25 -5.26
C LYS A 182 -14.36 -16.04 -4.65
N PHE A 183 -14.10 -16.79 -3.59
CA PHE A 183 -12.83 -16.78 -2.88
C PHE A 183 -12.15 -18.13 -3.04
N ASP A 184 -10.86 -18.12 -3.37
CA ASP A 184 -10.06 -19.32 -3.45
C ASP A 184 -9.78 -19.85 -2.04
N GLU A 185 -10.44 -20.95 -1.68
CA GLU A 185 -10.32 -21.56 -0.36
C GLU A 185 -8.92 -22.13 -0.10
N GLU A 186 -8.16 -22.46 -1.14
CA GLU A 186 -6.78 -22.95 -1.02
C GLU A 186 -5.84 -21.86 -0.48
N ARG A 187 -6.25 -20.58 -0.55
CA ARG A 187 -5.50 -19.44 -0.05
C ARG A 187 -5.98 -18.93 1.32
N LEU A 188 -6.86 -19.65 1.98
CA LEU A 188 -7.38 -19.24 3.29
C LEU A 188 -6.41 -19.59 4.41
N LEU A 189 -5.99 -18.57 5.14
CA LEU A 189 -5.20 -18.69 6.36
C LEU A 189 -6.08 -18.41 7.57
N LEU A 190 -6.04 -19.29 8.57
CA LEU A 190 -6.64 -19.06 9.89
C LEU A 190 -5.55 -18.78 10.92
N ALA A 191 -5.54 -17.57 11.47
CA ALA A 191 -4.59 -17.17 12.51
C ALA A 191 -5.32 -16.45 13.64
N ASN A 192 -5.21 -16.96 14.88
CA ASN A 192 -5.83 -16.36 16.07
C ASN A 192 -7.35 -16.10 15.92
N GLY A 193 -8.07 -17.02 15.28
CA GLY A 193 -9.51 -16.90 15.01
C GLY A 193 -9.88 -15.92 13.90
N ARG A 194 -8.91 -15.30 13.22
CA ARG A 194 -9.11 -14.44 12.06
C ARG A 194 -8.83 -15.21 10.77
N LEU A 195 -9.72 -15.05 9.80
CA LEU A 195 -9.62 -15.66 8.49
C LEU A 195 -9.09 -14.63 7.49
N TYR A 196 -8.01 -14.97 6.81
CA TYR A 196 -7.39 -14.13 5.79
C TYR A 196 -7.42 -14.85 4.44
N LEU A 197 -7.63 -14.09 3.37
CA LEU A 197 -7.29 -14.51 2.02
C LEU A 197 -5.86 -14.07 1.73
N LEU A 198 -4.94 -15.02 1.63
CA LEU A 198 -3.55 -14.76 1.25
C LEU A 198 -3.46 -14.26 -0.19
N PRO A 199 -2.47 -13.44 -0.58
CA PRO A 199 -2.23 -13.11 -1.99
C PRO A 199 -1.84 -14.37 -2.79
N GLU A 200 -2.01 -14.35 -4.12
CA GLU A 200 -1.64 -15.47 -5.01
C GLU A 200 -0.18 -15.89 -4.85
N LEU A 201 0.70 -14.90 -4.68
CA LEU A 201 2.13 -15.10 -4.50
C LEU A 201 2.51 -14.93 -3.02
N ALA A 202 1.79 -15.58 -2.11
CA ALA A 202 2.15 -15.59 -0.70
C ALA A 202 3.47 -16.36 -0.48
N LEU A 203 4.49 -15.65 0.02
CA LEU A 203 5.84 -16.17 0.19
C LEU A 203 6.14 -16.48 1.65
N GLU A 204 7.00 -17.47 1.89
CA GLU A 204 7.53 -17.75 3.23
C GLU A 204 8.27 -16.52 3.78
N THR A 205 7.90 -16.12 4.99
CA THR A 205 8.40 -14.90 5.63
C THR A 205 9.37 -15.18 6.78
N GLY A 206 9.60 -16.46 7.11
CA GLY A 206 10.53 -16.84 8.16
C GLY A 206 10.14 -16.21 9.49
N LYS A 207 11.04 -15.40 10.07
CA LYS A 207 10.83 -14.73 11.36
C LYS A 207 10.35 -13.28 11.24
N LEU A 208 10.00 -12.80 10.04
CA LEU A 208 9.54 -11.43 9.87
C LEU A 208 8.23 -11.20 10.62
N HIS A 209 8.14 -10.05 11.31
CA HIS A 209 6.92 -9.64 11.98
C HIS A 209 5.87 -9.18 10.94
N LEU A 210 4.84 -9.99 10.75
CA LEU A 210 3.73 -9.69 9.85
C LEU A 210 2.62 -8.95 10.60
N ILE A 211 2.38 -7.69 10.21
CA ILE A 211 1.22 -6.91 10.67
C ILE A 211 -0.08 -7.46 10.04
N ARG A 212 -0.01 -7.91 8.78
CA ARG A 212 -1.15 -8.44 8.01
C ARG A 212 -0.64 -9.43 6.97
N TYR A 213 -1.38 -10.53 6.79
CA TYR A 213 -1.03 -11.64 5.88
C TYR A 213 -1.60 -11.49 4.47
N GLY A 214 -2.71 -10.77 4.34
CA GLY A 214 -3.49 -10.63 3.12
C GLY A 214 -4.78 -9.86 3.41
N LEU A 215 -5.83 -10.10 2.64
CA LEU A 215 -7.13 -9.52 2.91
C LEU A 215 -7.75 -10.19 4.15
N LEU A 216 -8.02 -9.41 5.20
CA LEU A 216 -8.75 -9.91 6.37
C LEU A 216 -10.23 -10.06 6.00
N LEU A 217 -10.73 -11.30 5.93
CA LEU A 217 -12.11 -11.58 5.59
C LEU A 217 -13.04 -11.36 6.78
N GLY A 218 -12.59 -11.78 7.97
CA GLY A 218 -13.42 -11.76 9.17
C GLY A 218 -12.85 -12.56 10.33
N GLU A 219 -13.68 -12.73 11.34
CA GLU A 219 -13.38 -13.49 12.55
C GLU A 219 -14.35 -14.65 12.68
N ILE A 220 -13.81 -15.84 12.91
CA ILE A 220 -14.58 -17.02 13.28
C ILE A 220 -14.85 -16.93 14.79
N ARG A 221 -16.12 -16.76 15.13
CA ARG A 221 -16.62 -16.80 16.52
C ARG A 221 -17.31 -18.13 16.76
N LYS A 222 -17.69 -18.41 18.02
CA LYS A 222 -18.35 -19.69 18.39
C LYS A 222 -19.66 -19.86 17.60
N GLY A 223 -19.60 -20.60 16.50
CA GLY A 223 -20.73 -20.95 15.65
C GLY A 223 -21.14 -19.93 14.59
N TYR A 224 -20.41 -18.83 14.38
CA TYR A 224 -20.75 -17.86 13.34
C TYR A 224 -19.53 -17.08 12.83
N PHE A 225 -19.62 -16.60 11.59
CA PHE A 225 -18.64 -15.71 10.98
C PHE A 225 -19.04 -14.25 11.19
N ARG A 226 -18.07 -13.43 11.60
CA ARG A 226 -18.22 -11.98 11.65
C ARG A 226 -17.34 -11.37 10.57
N PRO A 227 -17.89 -10.77 9.51
CA PRO A 227 -17.08 -10.17 8.46
C PRO A 227 -16.30 -8.95 9.00
N ASP A 228 -15.10 -8.77 8.48
CA ASP A 228 -14.25 -7.62 8.79
C ASP A 228 -14.54 -6.47 7.82
N HIS A 229 -14.28 -5.24 8.28
CA HIS A 229 -14.42 -4.04 7.46
C HIS A 229 -13.53 -4.08 6.22
N ALA A 230 -12.34 -4.70 6.30
CA ALA A 230 -11.47 -4.87 5.15
C ALA A 230 -12.14 -5.65 4.01
N LEU A 231 -12.97 -6.65 4.32
CA LEU A 231 -13.74 -7.36 3.31
C LEU A 231 -14.75 -6.43 2.63
N ALA A 232 -15.51 -5.62 3.39
CA ALA A 232 -16.47 -4.69 2.78
C ALA A 232 -15.79 -3.74 1.79
N LEU A 233 -14.64 -3.17 2.17
CA LEU A 233 -13.90 -2.24 1.30
C LEU A 233 -13.27 -2.90 0.07
N ALA A 234 -13.16 -4.23 0.04
CA ALA A 234 -12.62 -4.97 -1.08
C ALA A 234 -13.69 -5.40 -2.10
N LEU A 235 -14.98 -5.28 -1.75
CA LEU A 235 -16.09 -5.72 -2.58
C LEU A 235 -16.63 -4.60 -3.47
N GLN A 236 -17.06 -4.97 -4.66
CA GLN A 236 -17.98 -4.19 -5.49
C GLN A 236 -19.45 -4.46 -5.10
N PRO A 237 -20.38 -3.57 -5.46
CA PRO A 237 -21.80 -3.74 -5.13
C PRO A 237 -22.42 -5.06 -5.59
N ASP A 238 -22.06 -5.53 -6.78
CA ASP A 238 -22.56 -6.78 -7.39
C ASP A 238 -21.91 -8.05 -6.82
N GLU A 239 -20.88 -7.89 -6.00
CA GLU A 239 -20.20 -8.98 -5.30
C GLU A 239 -20.82 -9.31 -3.93
N ALA A 240 -21.83 -8.54 -3.49
CA ALA A 240 -22.62 -8.78 -2.29
C ALA A 240 -24.06 -9.20 -2.64
N ALA A 241 -24.65 -10.08 -1.85
CA ALA A 241 -26.02 -10.56 -2.07
C ALA A 241 -27.11 -9.52 -1.73
N ASP A 242 -26.83 -8.61 -0.79
CA ASP A 242 -27.70 -7.49 -0.43
C ASP A 242 -26.87 -6.24 -0.17
N CYS A 243 -27.40 -5.08 -0.55
CA CYS A 243 -26.80 -3.79 -0.32
C CYS A 243 -27.84 -2.71 -0.04
N VAL A 244 -27.41 -1.66 0.65
CA VAL A 244 -28.14 -0.38 0.71
C VAL A 244 -27.22 0.70 0.19
N ASN A 245 -27.71 1.50 -0.74
CA ASN A 245 -26.98 2.61 -1.31
C ASN A 245 -27.61 3.93 -0.89
N PHE A 246 -26.78 4.83 -0.38
CA PHE A 246 -27.19 6.15 0.06
C PHE A 246 -26.39 7.21 -0.69
N ALA A 247 -26.98 8.41 -0.81
CA ALA A 247 -26.27 9.57 -1.32
C ALA A 247 -25.20 10.02 -0.30
N ALA A 248 -24.07 10.56 -0.76
CA ALA A 248 -23.04 11.09 0.15
C ALA A 248 -23.56 12.17 1.12
N ASP A 249 -24.58 12.92 0.74
CA ASP A 249 -25.20 13.96 1.54
C ASP A 249 -26.44 13.48 2.33
N SER A 250 -26.70 12.17 2.43
CA SER A 250 -27.87 11.62 3.14
C SER A 250 -27.66 11.46 4.64
N ASP A 251 -28.67 11.76 5.46
CA ASP A 251 -28.58 11.66 6.92
C ASP A 251 -28.26 10.24 7.41
N GLU A 252 -28.62 9.21 6.64
CA GLU A 252 -28.26 7.81 6.90
C GLU A 252 -26.76 7.57 6.87
N ILE A 253 -26.02 8.16 5.92
CA ILE A 253 -24.55 8.05 5.87
C ILE A 253 -23.90 8.80 7.02
N ALA A 254 -24.41 9.98 7.39
CA ALA A 254 -23.96 10.70 8.57
C ALA A 254 -24.16 9.86 9.85
N ALA A 255 -25.34 9.25 10.00
CA ALA A 255 -25.64 8.33 11.10
C ALA A 255 -24.75 7.09 11.06
N TYR A 256 -24.51 6.52 9.87
CA TYR A 256 -23.65 5.35 9.70
C TYR A 256 -22.21 5.63 10.13
N TRP A 257 -21.63 6.76 9.73
CA TRP A 257 -20.28 7.18 10.15
C TRP A 257 -20.16 7.47 11.64
N GLN A 258 -21.22 7.94 12.28
CA GLN A 258 -21.28 8.11 13.74
C GLN A 258 -21.44 6.76 14.48
N GLY A 259 -21.70 5.67 13.74
CA GLY A 259 -21.90 4.36 14.33
C GLY A 259 -23.32 4.13 14.85
N LEU A 260 -24.30 4.91 14.39
CA LEU A 260 -25.70 4.84 14.80
C LEU A 260 -26.47 3.80 13.97
N ASP A 261 -27.48 3.20 14.60
CA ASP A 261 -28.44 2.29 13.96
C ASP A 261 -29.63 3.10 13.42
N PHE A 262 -30.16 2.73 12.25
CA PHE A 262 -31.30 3.41 11.64
C PHE A 262 -32.29 2.40 11.02
N PRO A 263 -33.55 2.81 10.76
CA PRO A 263 -34.54 1.95 10.10
C PRO A 263 -34.04 1.48 8.73
N SER A 264 -34.27 0.21 8.40
CA SER A 264 -33.93 -0.34 7.09
C SER A 264 -34.89 -1.47 6.74
N ALA A 265 -35.61 -1.33 5.64
CA ALA A 265 -36.50 -2.37 5.13
C ALA A 265 -35.70 -3.46 4.39
N GLY A 266 -36.24 -4.68 4.36
CA GLY A 266 -35.63 -5.83 3.69
C GLY A 266 -35.48 -7.03 4.63
N PRO A 267 -34.95 -8.16 4.12
CA PRO A 267 -34.71 -9.35 4.92
C PRO A 267 -33.63 -9.11 5.98
N ASP A 268 -33.74 -9.84 7.10
CA ASP A 268 -32.68 -9.88 8.11
C ASP A 268 -31.44 -10.57 7.54
N GLY A 269 -30.25 -10.07 7.87
CA GLY A 269 -29.00 -10.56 7.29
C GLY A 269 -27.89 -9.53 7.29
N TRP A 270 -26.69 -9.94 6.90
CA TRP A 270 -25.60 -9.01 6.59
C TRP A 270 -25.83 -8.37 5.22
N LEU A 271 -25.47 -7.11 5.10
CA LEU A 271 -25.52 -6.39 3.84
C LEU A 271 -24.41 -5.35 3.73
N LEU A 272 -24.04 -5.03 2.50
CA LEU A 272 -23.05 -4.02 2.20
C LEU A 272 -23.68 -2.62 2.24
N VAL A 273 -23.07 -1.69 2.97
CA VAL A 273 -23.48 -0.28 2.99
C VAL A 273 -22.64 0.47 1.98
N LEU A 274 -23.31 1.12 1.04
CA LEU A 274 -22.71 1.88 -0.05
C LEU A 274 -22.99 3.37 0.10
N VAL A 275 -22.05 4.18 -0.37
CA VAL A 275 -22.23 5.62 -0.59
C VAL A 275 -21.92 5.92 -2.04
N ASP A 276 -22.89 6.47 -2.77
CA ASP A 276 -22.79 6.74 -4.21
C ASP A 276 -22.25 5.56 -5.04
N GLY A 277 -22.63 4.33 -4.64
CA GLY A 277 -22.19 3.08 -5.30
C GLY A 277 -20.84 2.53 -4.82
N PHE A 278 -20.15 3.18 -3.89
CA PHE A 278 -18.88 2.70 -3.33
C PHE A 278 -19.08 2.04 -1.98
N ALA A 279 -18.43 0.90 -1.76
CA ALA A 279 -18.51 0.17 -0.50
C ALA A 279 -17.88 0.95 0.65
N LEU A 280 -18.68 1.17 1.70
CA LEU A 280 -18.27 1.92 2.89
C LEU A 280 -18.03 1.01 4.11
N GLY A 281 -18.79 -0.08 4.21
CA GLY A 281 -18.69 -1.01 5.33
C GLY A 281 -19.86 -1.97 5.42
N TRP A 282 -19.95 -2.69 6.54
CA TRP A 282 -21.03 -3.64 6.81
C TRP A 282 -22.17 -3.04 7.62
N GLY A 283 -23.39 -3.47 7.30
CA GLY A 283 -24.56 -3.39 8.16
C GLY A 283 -25.12 -4.77 8.42
N LYS A 284 -25.86 -4.94 9.51
CA LYS A 284 -26.65 -6.15 9.74
C LYS A 284 -28.10 -5.78 10.00
N ARG A 285 -29.02 -6.13 9.10
CA ARG A 285 -30.44 -5.89 9.28
C ARG A 285 -31.00 -6.91 10.27
N VAL A 286 -31.69 -6.42 11.30
CA VAL A 286 -32.35 -7.23 12.34
C VAL A 286 -33.66 -6.56 12.72
N ASN A 287 -34.79 -7.22 12.49
CA ASN A 287 -36.14 -6.72 12.78
C ASN A 287 -36.39 -5.32 12.20
N GLY A 288 -36.08 -5.12 10.91
CA GLY A 288 -36.32 -3.85 10.21
C GLY A 288 -35.42 -2.67 10.63
N ARG A 289 -34.33 -2.95 11.36
CA ARG A 289 -33.30 -1.97 11.73
C ARG A 289 -31.94 -2.41 11.22
N LEU A 290 -31.18 -1.49 10.65
CA LEU A 290 -29.78 -1.72 10.31
C LEU A 290 -28.91 -1.51 11.56
N LYS A 291 -28.29 -2.59 12.02
CA LYS A 291 -27.25 -2.55 13.04
C LYS A 291 -25.93 -2.13 12.42
N ASN A 292 -25.32 -1.12 13.01
CA ASN A 292 -24.11 -0.52 12.49
C ASN A 292 -22.86 -1.34 12.85
N HIS A 293 -22.14 -1.80 11.83
CA HIS A 293 -20.88 -2.52 11.99
C HIS A 293 -19.65 -1.71 11.51
N TYR A 294 -19.79 -0.40 11.34
CA TYR A 294 -18.67 0.49 11.04
C TYR A 294 -17.65 0.50 12.19
N PRO A 295 -16.33 0.37 11.90
CA PRO A 295 -15.30 0.24 12.92
C PRO A 295 -15.30 1.41 13.90
N ARG A 296 -15.33 1.11 15.20
CA ARG A 296 -15.40 2.14 16.26
C ARG A 296 -14.28 3.17 16.18
N GLY A 297 -13.06 2.74 15.85
CA GLY A 297 -11.90 3.64 15.72
C GLY A 297 -11.94 4.55 14.48
N LEU A 298 -12.85 4.30 13.54
CA LEU A 298 -13.04 5.13 12.33
C LEU A 298 -14.27 6.03 12.43
N ARG A 299 -15.08 5.89 13.49
CA ARG A 299 -16.31 6.67 13.65
C ARG A 299 -15.99 8.15 13.82
N ARG A 300 -16.79 8.99 13.17
CA ARG A 300 -16.66 10.46 13.27
C ARG A 300 -17.72 10.99 14.23
N ASN A 301 -17.29 11.80 15.20
CA ASN A 301 -18.19 12.42 16.17
C ASN A 301 -18.68 13.82 15.73
N ARG A 302 -18.25 14.31 14.57
CA ARG A 302 -18.63 15.61 14.00
C ARG A 302 -19.25 15.40 12.63
N ASP A 303 -20.26 16.20 12.32
CA ASP A 303 -20.84 16.25 10.98
C ASP A 303 -19.82 16.91 10.03
N TRP A 304 -19.29 16.12 9.11
CA TRP A 304 -18.25 16.52 8.17
C TRP A 304 -18.79 17.42 7.05
N ARG A 305 -20.13 17.54 6.90
CA ARG A 305 -20.76 18.49 5.97
C ARG A 305 -20.52 19.94 6.36
N VAL A 306 -20.22 20.18 7.64
CA VAL A 306 -19.98 21.52 8.18
C VAL A 306 -18.56 22.01 7.89
N GLU A 307 -17.65 21.15 7.41
CA GLU A 307 -16.24 21.49 7.16
C GLU A 307 -15.93 21.88 5.69
N ILE A 308 -16.91 21.78 4.77
CA ILE A 308 -16.70 22.09 3.34
C ILE A 308 -17.31 23.46 2.93
N SER A 309 -17.85 24.23 3.89
CA SER A 309 -18.38 25.59 3.64
C SER A 309 -17.33 26.69 3.80
#